data_AF-A0A2A9E2I3-F1
#
_entry.id   AF-A0A2A9E2I3-F1
#
_cell.length_a   1.000
_cell.length_b   1.000
_cell.length_c   1.000
_cell.angle_alpha   90.00
_cell.angle_beta   90.00
_cell.angle_gamma   90.00
#
_symmetry.space_group_name_H-M   'P 1'
#
loop_
_entity.id
_entity.type
_entity.pdbx_description
1 polymer ?
#
loop_
_entity_poly.entity_id
_entity_poly.type
_entity_poly.pdbx_seq_one_letter_code
_entity_poly.pdbx_strand_id
1 'polypeptide(L)'
;MLPALVLTSQLAALEDAAGHALRRMEVRGLTLLFLGGSTLMIGASAFASGSATVPTTARALIAWFGLALLSGRLLGWRFCWVGPCLVLCILIYWGYDSSGGTYWWWEFTAHGPDPMASWRLSVGLLVTGVAAFWLTPWRIATLRHNRLFADAVGVATRR
;
A
#
# COMPACT_ATOMS: atom_id res chain seq x y z
N MET A 1 24.73 1.15 -35.14
CA MET A 1 23.95 2.34 -34.76
C MET A 1 22.68 2.36 -35.59
N LEU A 2 21.59 1.81 -35.05
CA LEU A 2 20.27 1.86 -35.69
C LEU A 2 19.59 3.15 -35.25
N PRO A 3 19.12 4.00 -36.18
CA PRO A 3 18.49 5.25 -35.83
C PRO A 3 17.14 4.93 -35.18
N ALA A 4 16.93 5.49 -34.00
CA ALA A 4 15.65 5.55 -33.32
C ALA A 4 14.72 6.49 -34.10
N LEU A 5 14.31 6.06 -35.29
CA LEU A 5 13.27 6.70 -36.08
C LEU A 5 11.92 6.29 -35.48
N VAL A 6 11.41 7.16 -34.62
CA VAL A 6 9.99 7.56 -34.62
C VAL A 6 9.00 6.39 -34.77
N LEU A 7 8.85 5.61 -33.72
CA LEU A 7 7.57 4.98 -33.43
C LEU A 7 6.70 6.01 -32.68
N THR A 8 6.31 7.09 -33.36
CA THR A 8 4.97 7.66 -33.16
C THR A 8 3.97 6.67 -33.75
N SER A 9 3.99 5.45 -33.22
CA SER A 9 3.15 4.37 -33.64
C SER A 9 1.75 4.73 -33.20
N GLN A 10 0.78 4.70 -34.10
CA GLN A 10 -0.64 4.79 -33.70
C GLN A 10 -1.00 3.67 -32.70
N LEU A 11 -0.19 2.60 -32.65
CA LEU A 11 -0.27 1.58 -31.63
C LEU A 11 0.07 2.09 -30.23
N ALA A 12 0.96 3.09 -30.09
CA ALA A 12 1.29 3.67 -28.79
C ALA A 12 0.11 4.44 -28.20
N ALA A 13 -0.66 5.17 -29.03
CA ALA A 13 -1.88 5.82 -28.59
C ALA A 13 -2.99 4.80 -28.24
N LEU A 14 -3.05 3.68 -28.95
CA LEU A 14 -3.95 2.57 -28.64
C LEU A 14 -3.52 1.80 -27.38
N GLU A 15 -2.23 1.58 -27.14
CA GLU A 15 -1.70 0.98 -25.91
C GLU A 15 -1.93 1.89 -24.71
N ASP A 16 -1.78 3.20 -24.86
CA ASP A 16 -2.03 4.16 -23.78
C ASP A 16 -3.55 4.22 -23.47
N ALA A 17 -4.40 4.26 -24.50
CA ALA A 17 -5.86 4.23 -24.35
C ALA A 17 -6.37 2.90 -23.77
N ALA A 18 -5.87 1.76 -24.25
CA ALA A 18 -6.24 0.43 -23.78
C ALA A 18 -5.66 0.14 -22.38
N GLY A 19 -4.44 0.60 -22.09
CA GLY A 19 -3.78 0.46 -20.80
C GLY A 19 -4.57 1.13 -19.68
N HIS A 20 -5.18 2.29 -19.94
CA HIS A 20 -6.04 2.95 -18.97
C HIS A 20 -7.35 2.21 -18.67
N ALA A 21 -7.94 1.53 -19.66
CA ALA A 21 -9.15 0.73 -19.47
C ALA A 21 -8.84 -0.56 -18.70
N LEU A 22 -7.77 -1.28 -19.11
CA LEU A 22 -7.31 -2.50 -18.46
C LEU A 22 -6.94 -2.24 -16.99
N ARG A 23 -6.17 -1.18 -16.72
CA ARG A 23 -5.79 -0.81 -15.35
C ARG A 23 -7.01 -0.45 -14.50
N ARG A 24 -8.03 0.18 -15.07
CA ARG A 24 -9.29 0.46 -14.37
C ARG A 24 -10.05 -0.83 -14.04
N MET A 25 -10.11 -1.78 -14.96
CA MET A 25 -10.72 -3.09 -14.72
C MET A 25 -9.96 -3.88 -13.66
N GLU A 26 -8.63 -3.87 -13.71
CA GLU A 26 -7.77 -4.53 -12.72
C GLU A 26 -7.96 -3.93 -11.33
N VAL A 27 -7.92 -2.60 -11.19
CA VAL A 27 -8.16 -1.92 -9.91
C VAL A 27 -9.56 -2.25 -9.37
N ARG A 28 -10.59 -2.24 -10.23
CA ARG A 28 -11.96 -2.61 -9.83
C ARG A 28 -12.03 -4.07 -9.38
N GLY A 29 -11.44 -4.98 -10.14
CA GLY A 29 -11.41 -6.40 -9.82
C GLY A 29 -10.71 -6.67 -8.50
N LEU A 30 -9.53 -6.08 -8.28
CA LEU A 30 -8.79 -6.18 -7.01
C LEU A 30 -9.56 -5.58 -5.84
N THR A 31 -10.23 -4.44 -6.05
CA THR A 31 -11.04 -3.80 -5.01
C THR A 31 -12.24 -4.67 -4.64
N LEU A 32 -12.95 -5.22 -5.63
CA LEU A 32 -14.09 -6.11 -5.39
C LEU A 32 -13.65 -7.41 -4.71
N LEU A 33 -12.53 -8.00 -5.14
CA LEU A 33 -11.97 -9.19 -4.52
C LEU A 33 -11.57 -8.92 -3.07
N PHE A 34 -10.92 -7.78 -2.80
CA PHE A 34 -10.56 -7.38 -1.45
C PHE A 34 -11.78 -7.14 -0.57
N LEU A 35 -12.80 -6.43 -1.06
CA LEU A 35 -14.04 -6.19 -0.32
C LEU A 35 -14.77 -7.50 -0.03
N GLY A 36 -14.93 -8.37 -1.04
CA GLY A 36 -15.53 -9.68 -0.89
C GLY A 36 -14.79 -10.56 0.12
N GLY A 37 -13.47 -10.67 -0.02
CA GLY A 37 -12.63 -11.41 0.93
C GLY A 37 -12.68 -10.84 2.35
N SER A 38 -12.67 -9.51 2.49
CA SER A 38 -12.80 -8.84 3.79
C SER A 38 -14.16 -9.12 4.45
N THR A 39 -15.26 -9.05 3.68
CA THR A 39 -16.59 -9.37 4.20
C THR A 39 -16.69 -10.84 4.66
N LEU A 40 -16.12 -11.78 3.91
CA LEU A 40 -16.07 -13.18 4.30
C LEU A 40 -15.23 -13.40 5.55
N MET A 41 -14.05 -12.78 5.63
CA MET A 41 -13.16 -12.92 6.78
C MET A 41 -13.76 -12.31 8.06
N ILE A 42 -14.39 -11.12 7.96
CA ILE A 42 -15.09 -10.50 9.08
C ILE A 42 -16.28 -11.36 9.50
N GLY A 43 -17.10 -11.83 8.55
CA GLY A 43 -18.23 -12.71 8.82
C GLY A 43 -17.81 -14.02 9.49
N ALA A 44 -16.73 -14.64 9.02
CA ALA A 44 -16.15 -15.83 9.63
C ALA A 44 -15.66 -15.56 11.07
N SER A 45 -14.99 -14.43 11.32
CA SER A 45 -14.53 -14.07 12.66
C SER A 45 -15.70 -13.81 13.63
N ALA A 46 -16.77 -13.14 13.16
CA ALA A 46 -17.97 -12.90 13.94
C ALA A 46 -18.67 -14.22 14.31
N PHE A 47 -18.73 -15.16 13.36
CA PHE A 47 -19.36 -16.46 13.56
C PHE A 47 -18.55 -17.37 14.49
N ALA A 48 -17.22 -17.45 14.30
CA ALA A 48 -16.36 -18.37 15.04
C ALA A 48 -15.99 -17.86 16.44
N SER A 49 -15.85 -16.55 16.64
CA SER A 49 -15.29 -15.97 17.86
C SER A 49 -16.19 -14.92 18.52
N GLY A 50 -17.39 -14.69 17.99
CA GLY A 50 -18.34 -13.70 18.48
C GLY A 50 -18.10 -12.28 17.96
N SER A 51 -19.07 -11.40 18.19
CA SER A 51 -19.06 -10.02 17.65
C SER A 51 -17.94 -9.14 18.22
N ALA A 52 -17.35 -9.49 19.37
CA ALA A 52 -16.28 -8.74 20.00
C ALA A 52 -14.96 -8.74 19.19
N THR A 53 -14.74 -9.75 18.34
CA THR A 53 -13.51 -9.86 17.53
C THR A 53 -13.57 -9.05 16.23
N VAL A 54 -14.78 -8.74 15.75
CA VAL A 54 -15.04 -7.98 14.51
C VAL A 54 -14.21 -6.70 14.40
N PRO A 55 -14.17 -5.78 15.40
CA PRO A 55 -13.39 -4.55 15.28
C PRO A 55 -11.88 -4.84 15.16
N THR A 56 -11.38 -5.87 15.85
CA THR A 56 -9.97 -6.27 15.79
C THR A 56 -9.62 -6.81 14.40
N THR A 57 -10.46 -7.69 13.87
CA THR A 57 -10.30 -8.27 12.52
C THR A 57 -10.36 -7.19 11.45
N ALA A 58 -11.34 -6.29 11.52
CA ALA A 58 -11.49 -5.20 10.56
C ALA A 58 -10.27 -4.26 10.56
N ARG A 59 -9.81 -3.86 11.76
CA ARG A 59 -8.63 -3.02 11.93
C ARG A 59 -7.36 -3.69 11.38
N ALA A 60 -7.20 -4.99 11.62
CA ALA A 60 -6.07 -5.76 11.11
C ALA A 60 -6.10 -5.85 9.59
N LEU A 61 -7.25 -6.14 8.97
CA LEU A 61 -7.40 -6.18 7.51
C LEU A 61 -6.97 -4.86 6.85
N ILE A 62 -7.36 -3.73 7.44
CA ILE A 62 -7.00 -2.39 6.95
C ILE A 62 -5.48 -2.19 6.99
N ALA A 63 -4.83 -2.50 8.10
CA ALA A 63 -3.38 -2.38 8.24
C ALA A 63 -2.62 -3.29 7.28
N TRP A 64 -3.00 -4.57 7.22
CA TRP A 64 -2.36 -5.56 6.35
C TRP A 64 -2.49 -5.21 4.87
N PHE A 65 -3.65 -4.71 4.46
CA PHE A 65 -3.86 -4.26 3.09
C PHE A 65 -2.99 -3.03 2.76
N GLY A 66 -2.93 -2.05 3.66
CA GLY A 66 -2.04 -0.89 3.51
C GLY A 66 -0.57 -1.29 3.35
N LEU A 67 -0.09 -2.22 4.17
CA LEU A 67 1.27 -2.75 4.09
C LEU A 67 1.52 -3.52 2.79
N ALA A 68 0.57 -4.32 2.33
CA ALA A 68 0.69 -5.05 1.08
C ALA A 68 0.80 -4.10 -0.13
N LEU A 69 -0.01 -3.03 -0.16
CA LEU A 69 0.09 -1.99 -1.18
C LEU A 69 1.43 -1.26 -1.14
N LEU A 70 1.89 -0.88 0.06
CA LEU A 70 3.16 -0.20 0.24
C LEU A 70 4.34 -1.09 -0.19
N SER A 71 4.36 -2.35 0.24
CA SER A 71 5.39 -3.33 -0.13
C SER A 71 5.38 -3.61 -1.62
N GLY A 72 4.20 -3.82 -2.22
CA GLY A 72 4.05 -4.03 -3.66
C GLY A 72 4.57 -2.85 -4.47
N ARG A 73 4.45 -1.63 -3.94
CA ARG A 73 4.99 -0.43 -4.58
C ARG A 73 6.51 -0.31 -4.46
N LEU A 74 7.08 -0.64 -3.31
CA LEU A 74 8.51 -0.46 -3.02
C LEU A 74 9.39 -1.59 -3.58
N LEU A 75 8.93 -2.84 -3.43
CA LEU A 75 9.67 -4.05 -3.78
C LEU A 75 9.18 -4.70 -5.09
N GLY A 76 8.06 -4.22 -5.63
CA GLY A 76 7.36 -4.81 -6.76
C GLY A 76 6.22 -5.73 -6.33
N TRP A 77 5.19 -5.85 -7.17
CA TRP A 77 3.94 -6.56 -6.84
C TRP A 77 4.12 -8.05 -6.53
N ARG A 78 5.17 -8.68 -7.07
CA ARG A 78 5.53 -10.07 -6.77
C ARG A 78 6.03 -10.28 -5.33
N PHE A 79 6.45 -9.20 -4.66
CA PHE A 79 6.93 -9.17 -3.28
C PHE A 79 6.01 -8.34 -2.37
N CYS A 80 4.73 -8.18 -2.73
CA CYS A 80 3.75 -7.45 -1.91
C CYS A 80 3.54 -8.09 -0.52
N TRP A 81 3.84 -9.38 -0.37
CA TRP A 81 3.72 -10.13 0.88
C TRP A 81 4.90 -9.93 1.85
N VAL A 82 6.05 -9.43 1.37
CA VAL A 82 7.27 -9.30 2.18
C VAL A 82 7.08 -8.29 3.32
N GLY A 83 6.49 -7.13 3.03
CA GLY A 83 6.17 -6.12 4.06
C GLY A 83 5.27 -6.66 5.17
N PRO A 84 4.11 -7.25 4.84
CA PRO A 84 3.28 -7.95 5.82
C PRO A 84 4.04 -9.01 6.64
N CYS A 85 4.83 -9.87 6.01
CA CYS A 85 5.61 -10.88 6.74
C CYS A 85 6.64 -10.27 7.69
N LEU A 86 7.34 -9.22 7.27
CA LEU A 86 8.30 -8.53 8.12
C LEU A 86 7.61 -7.89 9.34
N VAL A 87 6.48 -7.21 9.11
CA VAL A 87 5.70 -6.61 10.21
C VAL A 87 5.13 -7.69 11.13
N LEU A 88 4.71 -8.84 10.59
CA LEU A 88 4.27 -9.97 11.40
C LEU A 88 5.38 -10.49 12.31
N CYS A 89 6.62 -10.61 11.83
CA CYS A 89 7.76 -10.98 12.67
C CYS A 89 7.99 -9.97 13.81
N ILE A 90 7.86 -8.67 13.52
CA ILE A 90 7.97 -7.60 14.51
C ILE A 90 6.86 -7.71 15.56
N LEU A 91 5.61 -7.91 15.15
CA LEU A 91 4.46 -8.06 16.06
C LEU A 91 4.60 -9.30 16.95
N ILE A 92 5.02 -10.43 16.38
CA ILE A 92 5.22 -11.67 17.15
C ILE A 92 6.31 -11.50 18.21
N TYR A 93 7.41 -10.83 17.86
CA TYR A 93 8.57 -10.73 18.75
C TYR A 93 8.45 -9.57 19.77
N TRP A 94 7.88 -8.43 19.37
CA TRP A 94 7.82 -7.21 20.19
C TRP A 94 6.41 -6.73 20.51
N GLY A 95 5.35 -7.31 19.93
CA GLY A 95 3.97 -6.85 20.12
C GLY A 95 3.42 -7.10 21.52
N TYR A 96 3.99 -8.09 22.24
CA TYR A 96 3.59 -8.43 23.60
C TYR A 96 4.63 -7.97 24.63
N ASP A 97 4.23 -7.10 25.55
CA ASP A 97 5.08 -6.72 26.68
C ASP A 97 5.06 -7.82 27.75
N SER A 98 6.20 -8.50 27.88
CA SER A 98 6.38 -9.56 28.88
C SER A 98 6.40 -9.03 30.32
N SER A 99 6.66 -7.73 30.51
CA SER A 99 6.77 -7.11 31.83
C SER A 99 5.42 -6.59 32.35
N GLY A 100 4.59 -6.01 31.48
CA GLY A 100 3.26 -5.51 31.82
C GLY A 100 2.11 -6.50 31.53
N GLY A 101 2.37 -7.59 30.81
CA GLY A 101 1.33 -8.56 30.42
C GLY A 101 0.30 -8.00 29.43
N THR A 102 0.65 -6.90 28.74
CA THR A 102 -0.26 -6.17 27.86
C THR A 102 0.34 -5.99 26.47
N TYR A 103 -0.52 -5.89 25.47
CA TYR A 103 -0.09 -5.54 24.11
C TYR A 103 0.26 -4.05 24.00
N TRP A 104 1.26 -3.73 23.18
CA TRP A 104 1.66 -2.35 22.92
C TRP A 104 0.59 -1.59 22.11
N TRP A 105 0.59 -0.26 22.20
CA TRP A 105 -0.39 0.61 21.51
C TRP A 105 -0.35 0.50 19.97
N TRP A 106 0.78 0.07 19.41
CA TRP A 106 0.97 -0.13 17.97
C TRP A 106 0.54 -1.53 17.49
N GLU A 107 0.18 -2.43 18.41
CA GLU A 107 -0.31 -3.77 18.09
C GLU A 107 -1.74 -3.68 17.56
N PHE A 108 -1.88 -3.74 16.24
CA PHE A 108 -3.17 -3.63 15.57
C PHE A 108 -3.87 -4.99 15.39
N THR A 109 -3.23 -6.12 15.71
CA THR A 109 -3.82 -7.47 15.57
C THR A 109 -4.43 -8.02 16.86
N ALA A 110 -4.12 -7.44 18.01
CA ALA A 110 -4.64 -7.87 19.31
C ALA A 110 -5.47 -6.78 20.01
N HIS A 111 -6.25 -7.17 21.02
CA HIS A 111 -6.96 -6.22 21.89
C HIS A 111 -5.96 -5.54 22.83
N GLY A 112 -5.45 -4.38 22.41
CA GLY A 112 -4.60 -3.52 23.22
C GLY A 112 -5.39 -2.58 24.13
N PRO A 113 -4.73 -1.95 25.12
CA PRO A 113 -5.36 -1.05 26.08
C PRO A 113 -5.87 0.26 25.46
N ASP A 114 -5.29 0.71 24.33
CA ASP A 114 -5.76 1.88 23.58
C ASP A 114 -6.28 1.48 22.18
N PRO A 115 -7.61 1.31 22.03
CA PRO A 115 -8.20 0.98 20.75
C PRO A 115 -8.06 2.12 19.71
N MET A 116 -7.96 3.38 20.13
CA MET A 116 -7.94 4.51 19.21
C MET A 116 -6.58 4.67 18.51
N ALA A 117 -5.47 4.49 19.26
CA ALA A 117 -4.12 4.60 18.70
C ALA A 117 -3.86 3.58 17.59
N SER A 118 -4.25 2.33 17.83
CA SER A 118 -4.13 1.22 16.88
C SER A 118 -5.01 1.43 15.63
N TRP A 119 -6.21 2.00 15.77
CA TRP A 119 -7.05 2.39 14.63
C TRP A 119 -6.39 3.48 13.77
N ARG A 120 -5.82 4.51 14.40
CA ARG A 120 -5.08 5.57 13.69
C ARG A 120 -3.89 5.00 12.92
N LEU A 121 -3.17 4.04 13.51
CA LEU A 121 -2.06 3.36 12.85
C LEU A 121 -2.54 2.56 11.64
N SER A 122 -3.60 1.74 11.77
CA SER A 122 -4.16 0.99 10.64
C SER A 122 -4.59 1.89 9.50
N VAL A 123 -5.34 2.96 9.80
CA VAL A 123 -5.77 3.94 8.80
C VAL A 123 -4.57 4.65 8.18
N GLY A 124 -3.56 5.01 8.99
CA GLY A 124 -2.32 5.63 8.50
C GLY A 124 -1.57 4.72 7.51
N LEU A 125 -1.46 3.42 7.82
CA LEU A 125 -0.86 2.43 6.92
C LEU A 125 -1.66 2.29 5.62
N LEU A 126 -2.99 2.26 5.70
CA LEU A 126 -3.84 2.22 4.52
C LEU A 126 -3.65 3.46 3.64
N VAL A 127 -3.75 4.65 4.23
CA VAL A 127 -3.60 5.93 3.51
C VAL A 127 -2.22 5.99 2.86
N THR A 128 -1.17 5.57 3.56
CA THR A 128 0.20 5.53 3.01
C THR A 128 0.33 4.53 1.87
N GLY A 129 -0.23 3.33 2.02
CA GLY A 129 -0.23 2.30 0.98
C GLY A 129 -1.01 2.73 -0.27
N VAL A 130 -2.18 3.34 -0.09
CA VAL A 130 -2.99 3.90 -1.17
C VAL A 130 -2.25 5.05 -1.85
N ALA A 131 -1.69 6.00 -1.09
CA ALA A 131 -0.88 7.08 -1.65
C ALA A 131 0.29 6.53 -2.47
N ALA A 132 1.01 5.53 -1.97
CA ALA A 132 2.08 4.85 -2.67
C ALA A 132 1.59 4.17 -3.96
N PHE A 133 0.42 3.53 -3.93
CA PHE A 133 -0.23 2.93 -5.10
C PHE A 133 -0.55 3.96 -6.20
N TRP A 134 -1.06 5.13 -5.81
CA TRP A 134 -1.40 6.21 -6.74
C TRP A 134 -0.18 6.95 -7.30
N LEU A 135 0.96 6.94 -6.59
CA LEU A 135 2.23 7.51 -7.06
C LEU A 135 2.83 6.66 -8.19
N THR A 136 2.35 6.90 -9.41
CA THR A 136 2.87 6.31 -10.65
C THR A 136 4.34 6.64 -10.87
N PRO A 137 5.16 5.68 -11.36
CA PRO A 137 6.59 5.88 -11.56
C PRO A 137 6.92 7.05 -12.51
N TRP A 138 6.07 7.31 -13.50
CA TRP A 138 6.21 8.45 -14.42
C TRP A 138 6.17 9.80 -13.69
N ARG A 139 5.26 9.99 -12.72
CA ARG A 139 5.19 11.24 -11.93
C ARG A 139 6.44 11.45 -11.09
N ILE A 140 7.02 10.38 -10.56
CA ILE A 140 8.27 10.44 -9.78
C ILE A 140 9.46 10.75 -10.71
N ALA A 141 9.49 10.16 -11.91
CA ALA A 141 10.50 10.45 -12.91
C ALA A 141 10.42 11.93 -13.37
N THR A 142 9.22 12.46 -13.62
CA THR A 142 9.02 13.87 -13.97
C THR A 142 9.43 14.81 -12.83
N LEU A 143 9.13 14.48 -11.57
CA LEU A 143 9.57 15.27 -10.42
C LEU A 143 11.09 15.25 -10.24
N ARG A 144 11.73 14.10 -10.47
CA ARG A 144 13.20 13.97 -10.43
C ARG A 144 13.86 14.74 -11.57
N HIS A 145 13.26 14.71 -12.76
CA HIS A 145 13.75 15.44 -13.92
C HIS A 145 13.62 16.96 -13.74
N ASN A 146 12.49 17.45 -13.22
CA ASN A 146 12.28 18.87 -12.96
C ASN A 146 13.21 19.42 -11.88
N ARG A 147 13.57 18.64 -10.86
CA ARG A 147 14.57 19.05 -9.85
C ARG A 147 15.96 19.24 -10.47
N LEU A 148 16.41 18.28 -11.27
CA LEU A 148 17.71 18.39 -11.96
C LEU A 148 17.76 19.57 -12.93
N PHE A 149 16.65 19.87 -13.62
CA PHE A 149 16.54 21.04 -14.47
C PHE A 149 16.59 22.36 -13.69
N ALA A 150 15.91 22.45 -12.54
CA ALA A 150 15.93 23.64 -11.69
C ALA A 150 17.33 23.92 -11.14
N ASP A 151 18.06 22.87 -10.72
CA ASP A 151 19.45 22.99 -10.26
C ASP A 151 20.39 23.46 -11.37
N ALA A 152 20.23 22.94 -12.60
CA ALA A 152 21.03 23.35 -13.75
C ALA A 152 20.80 24.82 -14.15
N VAL A 153 19.55 25.29 -14.11
CA VAL A 153 19.19 26.69 -14.43
C VAL A 153 19.67 27.66 -13.34
N GLY A 154 19.63 27.24 -12.07
CA GLY A 154 20.16 28.04 -10.94
C GLY A 154 21.67 28.23 -10.96
N VAL A 155 22.43 27.29 -11.54
CA VAL A 155 23.89 27.41 -11.72
C VAL A 155 24.25 28.35 -12.88
N ALA A 156 23.45 28.37 -13.95
CA ALA A 156 23.70 29.21 -15.12
C ALA A 156 23.48 30.71 -14.88
N THR A 157 22.66 31.07 -13.89
CA THR A 157 22.29 32.46 -13.58
C THR A 157 23.20 33.14 -12.55
N ARG A 158 24.16 32.41 -11.97
CA ARG A 158 25.15 32.93 -11.01
C ARG A 158 26.55 33.19 -11.59
N ARG A 159 26.71 33.10 -12.92
CA ARG A 159 27.94 33.51 -13.64
C ARG A 159 27.67 34.79 -14.41
#